data_AF-A0A8D8HX57-F1
#
_entry.id   AF-A0A8D8HX57-F1
#
_cell.length_a   1.000
_cell.length_b   1.000
_cell.length_c   1.000
_cell.angle_alpha   90.00
_cell.angle_beta   90.00
_cell.angle_gamma   90.00
#
_symmetry.space_group_name_H-M   'P 1'
#
loop_
_entity.id
_entity.type
_entity.pdbx_description
1 polymer ?
#
loop_
_entity_poly.entity_id
_entity_poly.type
_entity_poly.pdbx_seq_one_letter_code
_entity_poly.pdbx_strand_id
1 'polypeptide(L)'
;MNSEEYKQKMLDLLKDDQTYHPITRDPTSRFQKLNNNLVQRLHTLKLIDLRTTYKLKTNSALCPRIYGQPKAHKQGLPLRPVVPNITAPSYNLSKYIGQMIRKSINSQYNVKDSFEFCEFINTVTLPPGHVLISL
;
A
#
# COMPACT_ATOMS: atom_id res chain seq x y z
N MET A 1 28.15 3.94 1.53
CA MET A 1 27.80 2.79 2.39
C MET A 1 28.16 1.53 1.65
N ASN A 2 29.02 0.70 2.25
CA ASN A 2 29.38 -0.60 1.67
C ASN A 2 28.31 -1.66 2.03
N SER A 3 28.44 -2.86 1.46
CA SER A 3 27.47 -3.95 1.67
C SER A 3 27.33 -4.33 3.16
N GLU A 4 28.41 -4.37 3.92
CA GLU A 4 28.35 -4.93 5.28
C GLU A 4 27.82 -3.90 6.27
N GLU A 5 28.17 -2.62 6.09
CA GLU A 5 27.52 -1.51 6.78
C GLU A 5 26.00 -1.50 6.49
N TYR A 6 25.60 -1.74 5.25
CA TYR A 6 24.17 -1.82 4.90
C TYR A 6 23.45 -2.99 5.58
N LYS A 7 24.04 -4.19 5.53
CA LYS A 7 23.47 -5.38 6.20
C LYS A 7 23.33 -5.14 7.69
N GLN A 8 24.35 -4.57 8.33
CA GLN A 8 24.32 -4.26 9.76
C GLN A 8 23.20 -3.26 10.09
N LYS A 9 23.09 -2.16 9.34
CA LYS A 9 22.00 -1.18 9.52
C LYS A 9 20.61 -1.79 9.31
N MET A 10 20.46 -2.72 8.36
CA MET A 10 19.20 -3.45 8.16
C MET A 10 18.87 -4.37 9.33
N LEU A 11 19.86 -5.10 9.85
CA LEU A 11 19.67 -5.96 11.02
C LEU A 11 19.34 -5.15 12.27
N ASP A 12 20.03 -4.04 12.50
CA ASP A 12 19.76 -3.16 13.64
C ASP A 12 18.37 -2.53 13.56
N LEU A 13 17.90 -2.18 12.35
CA LEU A 13 16.52 -1.75 12.14
C LEU A 13 15.51 -2.84 12.48
N LEU A 14 15.78 -4.10 12.11
CA LEU A 14 14.87 -5.23 12.35
C LEU A 14 14.90 -5.77 13.78
N LYS A 15 15.84 -5.33 14.63
CA LYS A 15 15.92 -5.67 16.05
C LYS A 15 14.93 -4.90 16.92
N ASP A 16 14.29 -3.85 16.40
CA ASP A 16 13.27 -3.09 17.11
C ASP A 16 12.04 -3.98 17.42
N ASP A 17 11.94 -4.41 18.67
CA ASP A 17 10.88 -5.30 19.16
C ASP A 17 9.54 -4.60 19.39
N GLN A 18 9.52 -3.26 19.43
CA GLN A 18 8.28 -2.49 19.47
C GLN A 18 7.57 -2.52 18.11
N THR A 19 8.34 -2.53 17.03
CA THR A 19 7.80 -2.49 15.66
C THR A 19 7.74 -3.87 15.01
N TYR A 20 8.75 -4.72 15.21
CA TYR A 20 8.90 -5.99 14.50
C TYR A 20 8.84 -7.18 15.46
N HIS A 21 8.14 -8.22 15.02
CA HIS A 21 8.02 -9.46 15.78
C HIS A 21 8.46 -10.64 14.92
N PRO A 22 9.36 -11.51 15.43
CA PRO A 22 9.76 -12.70 14.70
C PRO A 22 8.58 -13.66 14.59
N ILE A 23 8.44 -14.28 13.41
CA ILE A 23 7.45 -15.31 13.15
C ILE A 23 8.15 -16.65 12.96
N THR A 24 7.53 -17.73 13.44
CA THR A 24 8.13 -19.07 13.43
C THR A 24 8.03 -19.77 12.07
N ARG A 25 7.12 -19.33 11.20
CA ARG A 25 6.86 -19.94 9.88
C ARG A 25 6.46 -18.89 8.86
N ASP A 26 6.85 -19.10 7.61
CA ASP A 26 6.42 -18.26 6.49
C ASP A 26 4.91 -18.42 6.24
N PRO A 27 4.10 -17.34 6.37
CA PRO A 27 2.66 -17.39 6.23
C PRO A 27 2.20 -17.22 4.77
N THR A 28 3.12 -17.10 3.80
CA THR A 28 2.81 -16.79 2.39
C THR A 28 1.78 -17.77 1.81
N SER A 29 1.95 -19.08 2.02
CA SER A 29 1.03 -20.10 1.52
C SER A 29 -0.37 -19.98 2.14
N ARG A 30 -0.45 -19.66 3.43
CA ARG A 30 -1.72 -19.39 4.13
C ARG A 30 -2.43 -18.19 3.53
N PHE A 31 -1.72 -17.07 3.32
CA PHE A 31 -2.31 -15.87 2.72
C PHE A 31 -2.68 -16.07 1.25
N GLN A 32 -1.93 -16.89 0.51
CA GLN A 32 -2.31 -17.29 -0.85
C GLN A 32 -3.64 -18.05 -0.86
N LYS A 33 -3.80 -19.03 0.04
CA LYS A 33 -5.07 -19.75 0.17
C LYS A 33 -6.23 -18.81 0.53
N LEU A 34 -6.01 -17.88 1.46
CA LEU A 34 -7.02 -16.88 1.84
C LEU A 34 -7.41 -15.97 0.66
N ASN A 35 -6.44 -15.45 -0.10
CA ASN A 35 -6.71 -14.67 -1.30
C ASN A 35 -7.54 -15.45 -2.31
N ASN A 36 -7.14 -16.68 -2.63
CA ASN A 36 -7.82 -17.49 -3.63
C ASN A 36 -9.23 -17.89 -3.20
N ASN A 37 -9.45 -18.16 -1.90
CA ASN A 37 -10.76 -18.40 -1.33
C ASN A 37 -11.67 -17.17 -1.44
N LEU A 38 -11.14 -15.98 -1.14
CA LEU A 38 -11.88 -14.74 -1.28
C LEU A 38 -12.28 -14.48 -2.74
N VAL A 39 -11.33 -14.62 -3.67
CA VAL A 39 -11.60 -14.49 -5.11
C VAL A 39 -12.65 -15.50 -5.58
N GLN A 40 -12.57 -16.76 -5.12
CA GLN A 40 -13.58 -17.76 -5.43
C GLN A 40 -14.97 -17.38 -4.89
N ARG A 41 -15.03 -16.84 -3.66
CA ARG A 41 -16.29 -16.36 -3.08
C ARG A 41 -16.89 -15.21 -3.89
N LEU A 42 -16.07 -14.25 -4.33
CA LEU A 42 -16.53 -13.14 -5.20
C LEU A 42 -17.13 -13.66 -6.50
N HIS A 43 -16.53 -14.68 -7.11
CA HIS A 43 -17.06 -15.31 -8.32
C HIS A 43 -18.38 -16.05 -8.04
N THR A 44 -18.47 -16.83 -6.96
CA THR A 44 -19.70 -17.53 -6.58
C THR A 44 -20.86 -16.56 -6.32
N LEU A 45 -20.57 -15.39 -5.74
CA LEU A 45 -21.54 -14.31 -5.55
C LEU A 45 -21.84 -13.52 -6.83
N LYS A 46 -21.27 -13.91 -7.98
CA LYS A 46 -21.41 -13.24 -9.28
C LYS A 46 -20.99 -11.76 -9.27
N LEU A 47 -20.09 -11.39 -8.36
CA LEU A 47 -19.54 -10.02 -8.26
C LEU A 47 -18.41 -9.79 -9.26
N ILE A 48 -17.77 -10.86 -9.73
CA ILE A 48 -16.71 -10.83 -10.74
C ILE A 48 -16.93 -11.95 -11.76
N ASP A 49 -16.49 -11.71 -12.99
CA ASP A 49 -16.54 -12.71 -14.06
C ASP A 49 -15.38 -13.72 -13.95
N LEU A 50 -15.45 -14.78 -14.77
CA LEU A 50 -14.45 -15.84 -14.78
C LEU A 50 -13.06 -15.31 -15.18
N ARG A 51 -13.00 -14.37 -16.12
CA ARG A 51 -11.75 -13.74 -16.56
C ARG A 51 -11.07 -12.98 -15.42
N THR A 52 -11.82 -12.17 -14.69
CA THR A 52 -11.33 -11.45 -13.50
C THR A 52 -10.91 -12.44 -12.42
N THR A 53 -11.66 -13.51 -12.21
CA THR A 53 -11.32 -14.57 -11.24
C THR A 53 -9.93 -15.14 -11.51
N TYR A 54 -9.61 -15.51 -12.75
CA TYR A 54 -8.28 -16.01 -13.12
C TYR A 54 -7.18 -14.97 -12.90
N LYS A 55 -7.46 -13.69 -13.17
CA LYS A 55 -6.50 -12.60 -12.98
C LYS A 55 -6.21 -12.31 -11.50
N LEU A 56 -7.18 -12.54 -10.61
CA LEU A 56 -7.04 -12.23 -9.18
C LEU A 56 -6.54 -13.41 -8.35
N LYS A 57 -6.66 -14.65 -8.84
CA LYS A 57 -6.04 -15.82 -8.21
C LYS A 57 -4.53 -15.77 -8.36
N THR A 58 -3.83 -16.21 -7.32
CA THR A 58 -2.37 -16.27 -7.28
C THR A 58 -1.95 -17.67 -6.86
N ASN A 59 -1.08 -18.32 -7.65
CA ASN A 59 -0.57 -19.67 -7.34
C ASN A 59 0.94 -19.70 -7.05
N SER A 60 1.64 -18.61 -7.34
CA SER A 60 3.10 -18.47 -7.26
C SER A 60 3.52 -17.29 -6.38
N ALA A 61 2.77 -17.02 -5.30
CA ALA A 61 3.12 -15.93 -4.40
C ALA A 61 4.45 -16.20 -3.69
N LEU A 62 5.21 -15.13 -3.46
CA LEU A 62 6.46 -15.16 -2.72
C LEU A 62 6.41 -14.12 -1.60
N CYS A 63 7.00 -14.46 -0.45
CA CYS A 63 7.16 -13.54 0.66
C CYS A 63 7.85 -12.24 0.17
N PRO A 64 7.21 -11.07 0.31
CA PRO A 64 7.81 -9.80 -0.05
C PRO A 64 9.12 -9.57 0.70
N ARG A 65 10.15 -9.12 0.00
CA ARG A 65 11.48 -8.90 0.58
C ARG A 65 11.66 -7.46 1.01
N ILE A 66 11.98 -7.25 2.28
CA ILE A 66 12.33 -5.92 2.78
C ILE A 66 13.70 -5.48 2.25
N TYR A 67 13.84 -4.18 1.95
CA TYR A 67 15.12 -3.53 1.70
C TYR A 67 15.12 -2.11 2.26
N GLY A 68 16.31 -1.53 2.46
CA GLY A 68 16.49 -0.19 2.99
C GLY A 68 16.91 0.80 1.91
N GLN A 69 16.19 1.93 1.80
CA GLN A 69 16.61 3.06 0.98
C GLN A 69 17.32 4.11 1.85
N PRO A 70 18.58 4.47 1.57
CA PRO A 70 19.29 5.49 2.34
C PRO A 70 18.62 6.86 2.24
N LYS A 71 18.37 7.51 3.38
CA LYS A 71 17.92 8.90 3.42
C LYS A 71 19.14 9.82 3.29
N ALA A 72 19.54 10.12 2.05
CA ALA A 72 20.75 10.89 1.73
C ALA A 72 20.81 12.30 2.38
N HIS A 73 19.65 12.89 2.68
CA HIS A 73 19.54 14.21 3.31
C HIS A 73 19.67 14.20 4.84
N LYS A 74 19.87 13.03 5.47
CA LYS A 74 20.02 12.92 6.93
C LYS A 74 21.43 12.47 7.29
N GLN A 75 21.98 13.07 8.34
CA GLN A 75 23.25 12.66 8.93
C GLN A 75 23.20 11.17 9.33
N GLY A 76 24.30 10.46 9.12
CA GLY A 76 24.39 9.01 9.39
C GLY A 76 23.75 8.11 8.33
N LEU A 77 23.12 8.67 7.29
CA LEU A 77 22.48 7.95 6.19
C LEU A 77 21.52 6.83 6.68
N PRO A 78 20.53 7.15 7.52
CA PRO A 78 19.59 6.16 8.05
C PRO A 78 18.79 5.51 6.91
N LEU A 79 18.44 4.24 7.09
CA LEU A 79 17.65 3.49 6.12
C LEU A 79 16.15 3.76 6.30
N ARG A 80 15.45 3.94 5.17
CA ARG A 80 13.99 3.84 5.09
C ARG A 80 13.65 2.39 4.71
N PRO A 81 13.02 1.59 5.58
CA PRO A 81 12.59 0.26 5.21
C PRO A 81 11.47 0.33 4.16
N VAL A 82 11.56 -0.52 3.14
CA VAL A 82 10.59 -0.63 2.05
C VAL A 82 10.31 -2.11 1.81
N VAL A 83 9.03 -2.46 1.71
CA VAL A 83 8.56 -3.80 1.36
C VAL A 83 7.77 -3.71 0.06
N PRO A 84 8.33 -4.16 -1.09
CA PRO A 84 7.62 -4.17 -2.36
C PRO A 84 6.64 -5.34 -2.38
N ASN A 85 5.34 -5.05 -2.33
CA ASN A 85 4.29 -6.07 -2.27
C ASN A 85 3.93 -6.71 -3.63
N ILE A 86 4.74 -6.52 -4.68
CA ILE A 86 4.43 -7.03 -6.03
C ILE A 86 4.31 -8.56 -6.09
N THR A 87 5.05 -9.26 -5.23
CA THR A 87 4.99 -10.73 -5.13
C THR A 87 4.00 -11.23 -4.08
N ALA A 88 3.35 -10.32 -3.34
CA ALA A 88 2.44 -10.68 -2.28
C ALA A 88 1.19 -11.36 -2.86
N PRO A 89 0.60 -12.34 -2.13
CA PRO A 89 -0.55 -13.08 -2.66
C PRO A 89 -1.77 -12.20 -3.00
N SER A 90 -1.93 -11.07 -2.31
CA SER A 90 -3.05 -10.13 -2.46
C SER A 90 -2.78 -8.98 -3.44
N TYR A 91 -1.63 -8.96 -4.13
CA TYR A 91 -1.23 -7.82 -4.96
C TYR A 91 -2.27 -7.47 -6.05
N ASN A 92 -2.67 -8.46 -6.85
CA ASN A 92 -3.63 -8.27 -7.93
C ASN A 92 -5.02 -7.89 -7.41
N LEU A 93 -5.46 -8.50 -6.31
CA LEU A 93 -6.73 -8.17 -5.66
C LEU A 93 -6.72 -6.73 -5.13
N SER A 94 -5.65 -6.31 -4.46
CA SER A 94 -5.50 -4.95 -3.94
C SER A 94 -5.51 -3.92 -5.08
N LYS A 95 -4.82 -4.23 -6.19
CA LYS A 95 -4.83 -3.39 -7.39
C LYS A 95 -6.22 -3.28 -8.01
N TYR A 96 -6.96 -4.37 -8.06
CA TYR A 96 -8.33 -4.40 -8.58
C TYR A 96 -9.27 -3.53 -7.73
N ILE A 97 -9.24 -3.68 -6.41
CA ILE A 97 -10.03 -2.85 -5.49
C ILE A 97 -9.61 -1.38 -5.61
N GLY A 98 -8.30 -1.10 -5.66
CA GLY A 98 -7.81 0.26 -5.82
C GLY A 98 -8.29 0.93 -7.12
N GLN A 99 -8.44 0.19 -8.21
CA GLN A 99 -9.03 0.70 -9.46
C GLN A 99 -10.52 1.03 -9.31
N MET A 100 -11.27 0.25 -8.52
CA MET A 100 -12.68 0.53 -8.23
C MET A 100 -12.81 1.79 -7.37
N ILE A 101 -12.06 1.86 -6.27
CA ILE A 101 -12.07 3.02 -5.36
C ILE A 101 -11.72 4.31 -6.11
N ARG A 102 -10.69 4.28 -6.98
CA ARG A 102 -10.31 5.46 -7.79
C ARG A 102 -11.45 5.97 -8.68
N LYS A 103 -12.29 5.09 -9.20
CA LYS A 103 -13.46 5.50 -9.99
C LYS A 103 -14.55 6.14 -9.12
N SER A 104 -14.63 5.77 -7.84
CA SER A 104 -15.63 6.28 -6.90
C SER A 104 -15.22 7.59 -6.23
N ILE A 105 -13.93 7.93 -6.19
CA ILE A 105 -13.43 9.17 -5.55
C ILE A 105 -13.57 10.40 -6.47
N ASN A 106 -13.81 10.24 -7.77
CA ASN A 106 -14.00 11.40 -8.63
C ASN A 106 -15.39 12.03 -8.39
N SER A 107 -15.39 13.13 -7.64
CA SER A 107 -16.56 13.95 -7.34
C SER A 107 -16.26 15.40 -7.71
N GLN A 108 -17.27 16.14 -8.15
CA GLN A 108 -17.15 17.58 -8.40
C GLN A 108 -16.80 18.40 -7.15
N TYR A 109 -16.95 17.80 -5.97
CA TYR A 109 -16.62 18.42 -4.69
C TYR A 109 -15.20 18.10 -4.20
N ASN A 110 -14.46 17.26 -4.93
CA ASN A 110 -13.09 16.90 -4.58
C ASN A 110 -12.11 17.75 -5.37
N VAL A 111 -11.13 18.30 -4.66
CA VAL A 111 -10.00 19.00 -5.26
C VAL A 111 -8.97 17.96 -5.70
N LYS A 112 -8.46 18.07 -6.93
CA LYS A 112 -7.59 17.07 -7.55
C LYS A 112 -6.23 16.97 -6.87
N ASP A 113 -5.65 18.10 -6.51
CA ASP A 113 -4.33 18.20 -5.91
C ASP A 113 -4.17 19.49 -5.08
N SER A 114 -3.02 19.61 -4.41
CA SER A 114 -2.70 20.75 -3.54
C SER A 114 -2.60 22.08 -4.30
N PHE A 115 -2.28 22.06 -5.60
CA PHE A 115 -2.15 23.29 -6.38
C PHE A 115 -3.54 23.85 -6.70
N GLU A 116 -4.46 23.00 -7.15
CA GLU A 116 -5.86 23.39 -7.36
C GLU A 116 -6.51 23.87 -6.05
N PHE A 117 -6.19 23.25 -4.91
CA PHE A 117 -6.66 23.74 -3.61
C PHE A 117 -6.13 25.14 -3.26
N CYS A 118 -4.84 25.40 -3.53
CA CYS A 118 -4.26 26.73 -3.34
C CYS A 118 -4.96 27.78 -4.23
N GLU A 119 -5.29 27.44 -5.48
CA GLU A 119 -6.06 28.35 -6.36
C GLU A 119 -7.48 28.57 -5.83
N PHE A 120 -8.15 27.49 -5.40
CA PHE A 120 -9.49 27.55 -4.82
C PHE A 120 -9.55 28.47 -3.60
N ILE A 121 -8.66 28.31 -2.62
CA ILE A 121 -8.71 29.11 -1.38
C ILE A 121 -8.36 30.58 -1.61
N ASN A 122 -7.60 30.89 -2.66
CA ASN A 122 -7.30 32.27 -3.05
C ASN A 122 -8.46 32.96 -3.79
N THR A 123 -9.43 32.20 -4.31
CA THR A 123 -10.54 32.73 -5.12
C THR A 123 -11.90 32.65 -4.41
N VAL A 124 -12.06 31.73 -3.44
CA VAL A 124 -13.30 31.59 -2.68
C VAL A 124 -13.40 32.62 -1.56
N THR A 125 -14.54 33.31 -1.49
CA THR A 125 -14.95 34.10 -0.33
C THR A 125 -16.05 33.35 0.41
N LEU A 126 -15.85 33.08 1.70
CA LEU A 126 -16.82 32.37 2.52
C LEU A 126 -17.94 33.33 2.96
N PRO A 127 -19.21 32.88 2.97
CA PRO A 127 -20.28 33.65 3.57
C PRO A 127 -20.07 33.84 5.08
N PRO A 128 -20.64 34.90 5.69
CA PRO A 128 -20.59 35.09 7.14
C PRO A 128 -21.05 33.84 7.91
N GLY A 129 -20.33 33.49 8.97
CA GLY A 129 -20.64 32.33 9.82
C GLY A 129 -20.21 30.97 9.26
N HIS A 130 -19.60 30.90 8.08
CA HIS A 130 -19.08 29.66 7.51
C HIS A 130 -17.58 29.50 7.79
N VAL A 131 -17.12 28.25 7.95
CA VAL A 131 -15.71 27.91 8.15
C VAL A 131 -15.30 26.78 7.21
N LEU A 132 -14.05 26.81 6.74
CA LEU A 132 -13.45 25.69 6.01
C LEU A 132 -13.00 24.63 6.99
N ILE A 133 -13.30 23.37 6.69
CA ILE A 133 -12.92 22.23 7.51
C ILE A 133 -12.21 21.23 6.60
N SER A 134 -11.03 20.79 7.01
CA SER A 134 -10.36 19.63 6.39
C SER A 134 -10.78 18.38 7.13
N LEU A 135 -11.26 17.38 6.38
CA LEU A 135 -11.50 16.02 6.88
C LEU A 135 -10.25 15.15 6.78
#